data_AF-A0A938H4H7-F1
#
_entry.id   AF-A0A938H4H7-F1
#
_cell.length_a   1.000
_cell.length_b   1.000
_cell.length_c   1.000
_cell.angle_alpha   90.00
_cell.angle_beta   90.00
_cell.angle_gamma   90.00
#
_symmetry.space_group_name_H-M   'P 1'
#
loop_
_entity.id
_entity.type
_entity.pdbx_description
1 polymer ?
#
loop_
_entity_poly.entity_id
_entity_poly.type
_entity_poly.pdbx_seq_one_letter_code
_entity_poly.pdbx_strand_id
1 'polypeptide(L)'
;MPRRGPPLALAALVLFGRVVGAQSDPVLRLDAGLATIQQPAIGTVRGRETSDAALLAAFWRRPLERSTLLASGNLTYARDSLAAIQGVAVLSTPWRREPNLRTDVGVAGASFSLRSAGTGGNTNAFVRQHVVRTDDGGWVGGAMGRTRRDGVPSATTSTDLGLWRRWRFLYGSASVAYQHSTDWLLLYTAGDLDARAEADYDLVDLQFVLQARGGPHDLTLSWTRRRVFADGPISLPALQGSGTFQLTDRVALLATVGRQLADPMRGLPQADLAMAAVRVSLGPQPLPVMPRAVIAEALVHTEVGTDSSGATMTPRAILEIRVEASDTAAVTVAGSFSQWEPIPLRWEEGVWIARAPIERGTHRLGVRVGNGPWRAPRNLARVRDGFGGESGLLVVP
;
A
#
# COMPACT_ATOMS: atom_id res chain seq x y z
N MET A 1 13.01 47.55 3.66
CA MET A 1 11.65 47.03 3.98
C MET A 1 11.63 45.52 3.76
N PRO A 2 11.51 44.68 4.80
CA PRO A 2 11.46 43.24 4.62
C PRO A 2 10.01 42.80 4.35
N ARG A 3 9.74 42.24 3.16
CA ARG A 3 8.44 41.63 2.88
C ARG A 3 8.39 40.25 3.54
N ARG A 4 7.46 40.13 4.49
CA ARG A 4 7.04 38.92 5.20
C ARG A 4 6.67 37.81 4.20
N GLY A 5 7.15 36.59 4.45
CA GLY A 5 7.00 35.43 3.56
C GLY A 5 5.61 34.76 3.59
N PRO A 6 5.45 33.63 2.89
CA PRO A 6 4.32 32.74 3.11
C PRO A 6 4.76 31.53 3.95
N PRO A 7 4.05 31.19 5.04
CA PRO A 7 4.05 29.82 5.53
C PRO A 7 2.61 29.33 5.63
N LEU A 8 2.00 28.97 4.50
CA LEU A 8 0.71 28.26 4.52
C LEU A 8 0.65 27.28 3.34
N ALA A 9 1.22 26.10 3.54
CA ALA A 9 0.80 24.92 2.82
C ALA A 9 1.00 23.68 3.72
N LEU A 10 -0.11 22.97 3.92
CA LEU A 10 -0.27 21.68 4.58
C LEU A 10 -0.12 21.63 6.10
N ALA A 11 -1.23 21.94 6.78
CA ALA A 11 -1.61 21.24 7.98
C ALA A 11 -3.10 20.85 7.90
N ALA A 12 -3.35 19.59 8.20
CA ALA A 12 -4.60 19.01 8.70
C ALA A 12 -5.86 19.12 7.83
N LEU A 13 -6.21 18.00 7.18
CA LEU A 13 -7.61 17.63 7.01
C LEU A 13 -7.83 16.26 7.67
N VAL A 14 -7.78 16.26 9.01
CA VAL A 14 -8.19 15.12 9.83
C VAL A 14 -9.69 15.26 10.08
N LEU A 15 -10.50 14.74 9.16
CA LEU A 15 -11.93 14.58 9.42
C LEU A 15 -12.13 13.33 10.28
N PHE A 16 -12.26 13.50 11.59
CA PHE A 16 -12.74 12.46 12.49
C PHE A 16 -14.25 12.26 12.27
N GLY A 17 -14.60 11.22 11.52
CA GLY A 17 -15.99 10.75 11.40
C GLY A 17 -16.00 9.25 11.18
N ARG A 18 -16.72 8.49 12.01
CA ARG A 18 -16.99 7.08 11.72
C ARG A 18 -17.98 7.04 10.56
N VAL A 19 -17.55 6.54 9.41
CA VAL A 19 -18.48 6.20 8.32
C VAL A 19 -19.00 4.81 8.63
N VAL A 20 -20.28 4.72 8.93
CA VAL A 20 -20.99 3.46 9.13
C VAL A 20 -20.96 2.69 7.80
N GLY A 21 -20.34 1.52 7.76
CA GLY A 21 -20.31 0.66 6.55
C GLY A 21 -18.93 0.35 5.97
N ALA A 22 -17.84 0.96 6.45
CA ALA A 22 -16.49 0.59 6.02
C ALA A 22 -16.05 -0.73 6.71
N GLN A 23 -15.86 -1.81 5.95
CA GLN A 23 -15.46 -3.15 6.45
C GLN A 23 -13.97 -3.26 6.87
N SER A 24 -13.23 -2.17 6.83
CA SER A 24 -11.90 -2.10 7.43
C SER A 24 -11.79 -0.86 8.29
N ASP A 25 -10.92 -0.93 9.27
CA ASP A 25 -10.72 0.18 10.18
C ASP A 25 -9.57 1.09 9.70
N PRO A 26 -9.60 2.37 10.11
CA PRO A 26 -8.51 3.29 9.81
C PRO A 26 -7.21 2.82 10.45
N VAL A 27 -6.11 2.94 9.71
CA VAL A 27 -4.75 2.60 10.17
C VAL A 27 -3.91 3.86 10.13
N LEU A 28 -3.20 4.14 11.22
CA LEU A 28 -2.18 5.18 11.31
C LEU A 28 -0.84 4.52 11.66
N ARG A 29 0.22 4.87 10.95
CA ARG A 29 1.58 4.42 11.25
C ARG A 29 2.47 5.64 11.38
N LEU A 30 3.34 5.61 12.38
CA LEU A 30 4.33 6.64 12.63
C LEU A 30 5.70 5.98 12.62
N ASP A 31 6.61 6.52 11.83
CA ASP A 31 7.99 6.03 11.73
C ASP A 31 8.94 7.12 12.20
N ALA A 32 9.95 6.74 12.97
CA ALA A 32 11.03 7.63 13.39
C ALA A 32 12.37 6.92 13.27
N GLY A 33 13.39 7.60 12.75
CA GLY A 33 14.65 6.94 12.45
C GLY A 33 15.78 7.87 12.08
N LEU A 34 16.86 7.24 11.63
CA LEU A 34 18.08 7.89 11.16
C LEU A 34 18.43 7.39 9.76
N ALA A 35 19.04 8.25 8.98
CA ALA A 35 19.54 7.93 7.65
C ALA A 35 20.90 8.58 7.41
N THR A 36 21.74 7.89 6.64
CA THR A 36 22.93 8.45 6.02
C THR A 36 22.63 8.57 4.53
N ILE A 37 22.77 9.78 4.00
CA ILE A 37 22.45 10.13 2.62
C ILE A 37 23.71 10.63 1.95
N GLN A 38 24.08 10.02 0.83
CA GLN A 38 25.22 10.41 0.04
C GLN A 38 24.76 10.92 -1.34
N GLN A 39 25.11 12.17 -1.66
CA GLN A 39 24.69 12.84 -2.90
C GLN A 39 25.92 13.31 -3.70
N PRO A 40 25.80 13.45 -5.04
CA PRO A 40 26.81 14.14 -5.83
C PRO A 40 27.02 15.57 -5.33
N ALA A 41 28.28 15.98 -5.17
CA ALA A 41 28.63 17.33 -4.75
C ALA A 41 28.52 18.29 -5.95
N ILE A 42 27.93 19.48 -5.73
CA ILE A 42 27.79 20.49 -6.79
C ILE A 42 29.15 20.81 -7.39
N GLY A 43 29.23 20.85 -8.73
CA GLY A 43 30.42 21.31 -9.45
C GLY A 43 31.56 20.29 -9.50
N THR A 44 31.33 19.05 -9.06
CA THR A 44 32.34 17.98 -9.19
C THR A 44 31.74 16.77 -9.88
N VAL A 45 32.44 16.24 -10.88
CA VAL A 45 32.03 15.04 -11.63
C VAL A 45 32.19 13.77 -10.77
N ARG A 46 32.95 13.82 -9.66
CA ARG A 46 33.25 12.64 -8.82
C ARG A 46 33.12 12.86 -7.31
N GLY A 47 32.89 14.08 -6.83
CA GLY A 47 32.73 14.34 -5.41
C GLY A 47 31.38 13.82 -4.92
N ARG A 48 31.37 13.09 -3.81
CA ARG A 48 30.15 12.69 -3.11
C ARG A 48 30.20 13.21 -1.69
N GLU A 49 29.15 13.91 -1.28
CA GLU A 49 28.99 14.41 0.08
C GLU A 49 28.04 13.50 0.85
N THR A 50 28.41 13.18 2.08
CA THR A 50 27.63 12.36 2.99
C THR A 50 27.04 13.24 4.09
N SER A 51 25.75 13.06 4.37
CA SER A 51 25.04 13.77 5.42
C SER A 51 24.22 12.78 6.27
N ASP A 52 24.27 12.97 7.58
CA ASP A 52 23.41 12.24 8.51
C ASP A 52 22.12 13.03 8.74
N ALA A 53 21.00 12.33 8.72
CA ALA A 53 19.67 12.89 8.84
C ALA A 53 18.80 12.12 9.84
N ALA A 54 17.94 12.85 10.53
CA ALA A 54 16.81 12.31 11.24
C ALA A 54 15.58 12.29 10.32
N LEU A 55 14.74 11.27 10.47
CA LEU A 55 13.51 11.13 9.70
C LEU A 55 12.30 10.91 10.60
N LEU A 56 11.18 11.48 10.18
CA LEU A 56 9.86 11.21 10.71
C LEU A 56 8.93 10.93 9.52
N ALA A 57 8.12 9.88 9.60
CA ALA A 57 7.10 9.61 8.60
C ALA A 57 5.77 9.27 9.24
N ALA A 58 4.70 9.58 8.53
CA ALA A 58 3.35 9.21 8.90
C ALA A 58 2.66 8.57 7.69
N PHE A 59 1.94 7.49 7.92
CA PHE A 59 1.06 6.87 6.94
C PHE A 59 -0.33 6.71 7.54
N TRP A 60 -1.34 7.09 6.77
CA TRP A 60 -2.73 6.99 7.14
C TRP A 60 -3.52 6.32 6.03
N ARG A 61 -4.32 5.31 6.39
CA ARG A 61 -5.28 4.68 5.50
C ARG A 61 -6.66 4.81 6.10
N ARG A 62 -7.60 5.31 5.31
CA ARG A 62 -9.00 5.36 5.66
C ARG A 62 -9.85 4.69 4.57
N PRO A 63 -10.51 3.58 4.89
CA PRO A 63 -11.52 3.02 4.00
C PRO A 63 -12.78 3.89 4.01
N LEU A 64 -13.38 4.01 2.84
CA LEU A 64 -14.66 4.65 2.57
C LEU A 64 -15.61 3.55 2.06
N GLU A 65 -16.90 3.85 1.89
CA GLU A 65 -17.89 2.84 1.49
C GLU A 65 -17.50 2.08 0.20
N ARG A 66 -16.98 2.78 -0.80
CA ARG A 66 -16.57 2.19 -2.08
C ARG A 66 -15.12 2.47 -2.45
N SER A 67 -14.41 3.28 -1.68
CA SER A 67 -13.08 3.75 -2.04
C SER A 67 -12.13 3.62 -0.85
N THR A 68 -10.84 3.79 -1.08
CA THR A 68 -9.84 3.89 -0.01
C THR A 68 -9.05 5.16 -0.20
N LEU A 69 -8.95 5.95 0.86
CA LEU A 69 -8.03 7.07 0.95
C LEU A 69 -6.74 6.58 1.61
N LEU A 70 -5.62 6.85 0.95
CA LEU A 70 -4.27 6.64 1.45
C LEU A 70 -3.59 8.00 1.51
N ALA A 71 -2.92 8.29 2.61
CA ALA A 71 -2.06 9.46 2.74
C ALA A 71 -0.75 9.06 3.41
N SER A 72 0.36 9.60 2.94
CA SER A 72 1.63 9.46 3.64
C SER A 72 2.45 10.71 3.52
N GLY A 73 3.24 11.02 4.53
CA GLY A 73 4.23 12.08 4.47
C GLY A 73 5.49 11.71 5.22
N ASN A 74 6.59 12.35 4.83
CA ASN A 74 7.88 12.24 5.51
C ASN A 74 8.48 13.63 5.71
N LEU A 75 9.29 13.75 6.76
CA LEU A 75 10.14 14.87 7.08
C LEU A 75 11.54 14.30 7.29
N THR A 76 12.51 14.83 6.55
CA THR A 76 13.93 14.55 6.71
C THR A 76 14.62 15.83 7.12
N TYR A 77 15.45 15.77 8.17
CA TYR A 77 16.25 16.90 8.63
C TYR A 77 17.70 16.45 8.81
N ALA A 78 18.60 17.04 8.05
CA ALA A 78 20.01 16.71 8.05
C ALA A 78 20.82 17.70 8.92
N ARG A 79 21.97 17.25 9.43
CA ARG A 79 22.80 18.02 10.38
C ARG A 79 23.28 19.38 9.86
N ASP A 80 23.32 19.52 8.54
CA ASP A 80 23.70 20.72 7.82
C ASP A 80 22.54 21.68 7.54
N SER A 81 21.43 21.53 8.27
CA SER A 81 20.22 22.33 8.11
C SER A 81 19.50 22.15 6.78
N LEU A 82 19.84 21.11 5.99
CA LEU A 82 18.98 20.69 4.90
C LEU A 82 17.73 20.00 5.44
N ALA A 83 16.61 20.27 4.79
CA ALA A 83 15.34 19.69 5.18
C ALA A 83 14.51 19.35 3.94
N ALA A 84 13.80 18.24 3.99
CA ALA A 84 12.82 17.89 2.98
C ALA A 84 11.54 17.41 3.66
N ILE A 85 10.42 17.95 3.22
CA ILE A 85 9.09 17.46 3.56
C ILE A 85 8.41 16.98 2.29
N GLN A 86 7.85 15.78 2.33
CA GLN A 86 7.12 15.21 1.20
C GLN A 86 5.81 14.62 1.67
N GLY A 87 4.79 14.66 0.82
CA GLY A 87 3.48 14.11 1.09
C GLY A 87 2.81 13.60 -0.18
N VAL A 88 2.04 12.54 -0.05
CA VAL A 88 1.18 12.02 -1.12
C VAL A 88 -0.17 11.64 -0.53
N ALA A 89 -1.24 11.91 -1.29
CA ALA A 89 -2.58 11.46 -1.02
C ALA A 89 -3.14 10.76 -2.26
N VAL A 90 -3.74 9.59 -2.08
CA VAL A 90 -4.28 8.75 -3.15
C VAL A 90 -5.69 8.35 -2.79
N LEU A 91 -6.62 8.62 -3.69
CA LEU A 91 -7.95 8.06 -3.68
C LEU A 91 -8.00 6.89 -4.65
N SER A 92 -8.46 5.76 -4.15
CA SER A 92 -8.48 4.52 -4.91
C SER A 92 -9.89 3.94 -4.93
N THR A 93 -10.43 3.73 -6.13
CA THR A 93 -11.85 3.41 -6.34
C THR A 93 -12.01 2.26 -7.34
N PRO A 94 -12.92 1.29 -7.13
CA PRO A 94 -13.30 0.34 -8.16
C PRO A 94 -13.92 1.10 -9.34
N TRP A 95 -13.63 0.64 -10.56
CA TRP A 95 -14.24 1.19 -11.76
C TRP A 95 -15.61 0.57 -11.96
N ARG A 96 -16.66 1.36 -11.74
CA ARG A 96 -18.06 0.90 -11.81
C ARG A 96 -18.32 -0.30 -10.88
N ARG A 97 -19.15 -1.26 -11.31
CA ARG A 97 -19.48 -2.49 -10.58
C ARG A 97 -18.52 -3.64 -10.91
N GLU A 98 -17.47 -3.41 -11.70
CA GLU A 98 -16.52 -4.45 -12.09
C GLU A 98 -15.43 -4.58 -11.03
N PRO A 99 -15.40 -5.67 -10.27
CA PRO A 99 -14.55 -5.74 -9.09
C PRO A 99 -13.08 -6.00 -9.44
N ASN A 100 -12.77 -6.28 -10.71
CA ASN A 100 -11.41 -6.52 -11.22
C ASN A 100 -10.76 -5.27 -11.82
N LEU A 101 -11.52 -4.18 -11.98
CA LEU A 101 -11.01 -2.92 -12.50
C LEU A 101 -10.96 -1.89 -11.38
N ARG A 102 -9.81 -1.24 -11.23
CA ARG A 102 -9.59 -0.26 -10.15
C ARG A 102 -8.85 0.96 -10.67
N THR A 103 -9.26 2.12 -10.22
CA THR A 103 -8.71 3.40 -10.64
C THR A 103 -8.14 4.10 -9.44
N ASP A 104 -6.88 4.48 -9.56
CA ASP A 104 -6.16 5.25 -8.55
C ASP A 104 -5.96 6.66 -9.10
N VAL A 105 -6.36 7.65 -8.31
CA VAL A 105 -6.12 9.07 -8.59
C VAL A 105 -5.39 9.63 -7.38
N GLY A 106 -4.26 10.28 -7.60
CA GLY A 106 -3.45 10.80 -6.52
C GLY A 106 -2.81 12.13 -6.82
N VAL A 107 -2.44 12.80 -5.75
CA VAL A 107 -1.67 14.04 -5.75
C VAL A 107 -0.52 13.91 -4.77
N ALA A 108 0.65 14.40 -5.13
CA ALA A 108 1.78 14.51 -4.22
C ALA A 108 2.37 15.91 -4.25
N GLY A 109 3.04 16.26 -3.17
CA GLY A 109 3.76 17.52 -3.05
C GLY A 109 4.98 17.37 -2.17
N ALA A 110 5.99 18.19 -2.45
CA ALA A 110 7.21 18.26 -1.65
C ALA A 110 7.68 19.71 -1.52
N SER A 111 8.37 19.99 -0.42
CA SER A 111 9.20 21.18 -0.24
C SER A 111 10.55 20.72 0.26
N PHE A 112 11.63 21.27 -0.29
CA PHE A 112 12.97 20.79 0.00
C PHE A 112 13.99 21.92 -0.03
N SER A 113 15.02 21.75 0.79
CA SER A 113 16.30 22.43 0.73
C SER A 113 17.35 21.34 0.59
N LEU A 114 17.97 21.25 -0.58
CA LEU A 114 18.90 20.20 -0.95
C LEU A 114 20.25 20.82 -1.26
N ARG A 115 21.34 20.13 -0.89
CA ARG A 115 22.68 20.53 -1.28
C ARG A 115 22.83 20.56 -2.78
N SER A 116 22.60 19.42 -3.43
CA SER A 116 22.91 19.26 -4.85
C SER A 116 22.04 20.10 -5.76
N ALA A 117 20.84 20.46 -5.32
CA ALA A 117 19.81 21.00 -6.18
C ALA A 117 19.05 22.19 -5.55
N GLY A 118 19.61 22.83 -4.52
CA GLY A 118 19.07 24.06 -3.95
C GLY A 118 17.69 23.93 -3.29
N THR A 119 16.99 25.07 -3.18
CA THR A 119 15.70 25.18 -2.49
C THR A 119 14.53 25.15 -3.44
N GLY A 120 13.44 24.52 -3.06
CA GLY A 120 12.32 24.37 -3.98
C GLY A 120 11.14 23.59 -3.45
N GLY A 121 10.24 23.30 -4.37
CA GLY A 121 9.09 22.46 -4.13
C GLY A 121 8.59 21.81 -5.40
N ASN A 122 7.80 20.76 -5.24
CA ASN A 122 7.18 20.02 -6.32
C ASN A 122 5.71 19.79 -6.02
N THR A 123 4.90 19.75 -7.07
CA THR A 123 3.53 19.22 -7.03
C THR A 123 3.33 18.30 -8.22
N ASN A 124 2.68 17.17 -8.01
CA ASN A 124 2.33 16.25 -9.08
C ASN A 124 0.96 15.61 -8.86
N ALA A 125 0.39 15.13 -9.94
CA ALA A 125 -0.86 14.40 -9.97
C ALA A 125 -0.72 13.20 -10.90
N PHE A 126 -1.40 12.11 -10.58
CA PHE A 126 -1.37 10.90 -11.40
C PHE A 126 -2.73 10.21 -11.43
N VAL A 127 -2.92 9.42 -12.48
CA VAL A 127 -4.03 8.50 -12.65
C VAL A 127 -3.48 7.16 -13.09
N ARG A 128 -3.95 6.07 -12.48
CA ARG A 128 -3.66 4.70 -12.91
C ARG A 128 -4.92 3.88 -12.99
N GLN A 129 -4.99 3.07 -14.04
CA GLN A 129 -6.00 2.04 -14.20
C GLN A 129 -5.35 0.68 -13.98
N HIS A 130 -5.93 -0.10 -13.08
CA HIS A 130 -5.49 -1.45 -12.73
C HIS A 130 -6.49 -2.48 -13.24
N VAL A 131 -5.94 -3.61 -13.66
CA VAL A 131 -6.65 -4.88 -13.82
C VAL A 131 -6.12 -5.82 -12.74
N VAL A 132 -7.00 -6.30 -11.87
CA VAL A 132 -6.67 -7.08 -10.68
C VAL A 132 -7.37 -8.43 -10.73
N ARG A 133 -6.59 -9.50 -10.71
CA ARG A 133 -7.05 -10.88 -10.50
C ARG A 133 -6.53 -11.39 -9.15
N THR A 134 -6.82 -12.64 -8.83
CA THR A 134 -6.45 -13.26 -7.55
C THR A 134 -4.94 -13.25 -7.33
N ASP A 135 -4.18 -13.67 -8.35
CA ASP A 135 -2.73 -13.89 -8.25
C ASP A 135 -1.92 -13.03 -9.23
N ASP A 136 -2.57 -12.30 -10.12
CA ASP A 136 -1.89 -11.46 -11.11
C ASP A 136 -2.69 -10.22 -11.45
N GLY A 137 -2.02 -9.29 -12.11
CA GLY A 137 -2.66 -8.11 -12.64
C GLY A 137 -1.68 -7.23 -13.38
N GLY A 138 -2.20 -6.10 -13.82
CA GLY A 138 -1.43 -5.09 -14.51
C GLY A 138 -2.00 -3.72 -14.29
N TRP A 139 -1.27 -2.73 -14.77
CA TRP A 139 -1.72 -1.35 -14.74
C TRP A 139 -1.17 -0.56 -15.92
N VAL A 140 -1.86 0.53 -16.20
CA VAL A 140 -1.41 1.61 -17.09
C VAL A 140 -1.69 2.93 -16.40
N GLY A 141 -0.76 3.87 -16.53
CA GLY A 141 -0.74 5.10 -15.77
C GLY A 141 -0.23 6.28 -16.56
N GLY A 142 -0.62 7.46 -16.09
CA GLY A 142 -0.06 8.73 -16.50
C GLY A 142 0.10 9.65 -15.30
N ALA A 143 1.13 10.48 -15.31
CA ALA A 143 1.34 11.51 -14.31
C ALA A 143 1.87 12.80 -14.93
N MET A 144 1.64 13.89 -14.22
CA MET A 144 2.18 15.21 -14.53
C MET A 144 2.66 15.88 -13.25
N GLY A 145 3.74 16.63 -13.34
CA GLY A 145 4.36 17.30 -12.21
C GLY A 145 4.98 18.62 -12.61
N ARG A 146 5.07 19.52 -11.64
CA ARG A 146 5.80 20.78 -11.74
C ARG A 146 6.74 20.88 -10.56
N THR A 147 8.00 21.21 -10.84
CA THR A 147 9.00 21.51 -9.82
C THR A 147 9.41 22.96 -9.97
N ARG A 148 9.70 23.64 -8.86
CA ARG A 148 10.36 24.94 -8.86
C ARG A 148 11.59 24.84 -7.99
N ARG A 149 12.75 25.20 -8.53
CA ARG A 149 14.06 25.06 -7.90
C ARG A 149 14.84 26.37 -8.07
N ASP A 150 15.15 27.03 -6.96
CA ASP A 150 15.82 28.33 -6.92
C ASP A 150 15.23 29.35 -7.91
N GLY A 151 13.91 29.37 -8.01
CA GLY A 151 13.19 30.26 -8.93
C GLY A 151 12.95 29.70 -10.34
N VAL A 152 13.68 28.67 -10.77
CA VAL A 152 13.55 28.02 -12.09
C VAL A 152 12.40 27.01 -12.07
N PRO A 153 11.35 27.18 -12.88
CA PRO A 153 10.28 26.21 -13.02
C PRO A 153 10.65 25.10 -14.01
N SER A 154 10.18 23.89 -13.75
CA SER A 154 10.25 22.75 -14.66
C SER A 154 8.94 21.98 -14.66
N ALA A 155 8.70 21.24 -15.73
CA ALA A 155 7.54 20.38 -15.89
C ALA A 155 8.02 18.96 -16.22
N THR A 156 7.29 17.97 -15.72
CA THR A 156 7.52 16.57 -16.04
C THR A 156 6.21 15.90 -16.37
N THR A 157 6.18 15.08 -17.41
CA THR A 157 5.08 14.15 -17.70
C THR A 157 5.62 12.73 -17.69
N SER A 158 4.78 11.76 -17.34
CA SER A 158 5.14 10.36 -17.43
C SER A 158 3.98 9.50 -17.86
N THR A 159 4.30 8.41 -18.53
CA THR A 159 3.40 7.28 -18.77
C THR A 159 4.07 6.02 -18.28
N ASP A 160 3.31 5.14 -17.64
CA ASP A 160 3.83 3.90 -17.10
C ASP A 160 2.89 2.74 -17.37
N LEU A 161 3.48 1.56 -17.57
CA LEU A 161 2.75 0.30 -17.65
C LEU A 161 3.51 -0.75 -16.86
N GLY A 162 2.76 -1.64 -16.22
CA GLY A 162 3.37 -2.69 -15.44
C GLY A 162 2.48 -3.88 -15.23
N LEU A 163 3.14 -4.97 -14.84
CA LEU A 163 2.53 -6.25 -14.55
C LEU A 163 3.02 -6.70 -13.18
N TRP A 164 2.18 -7.44 -12.48
CA TRP A 164 2.55 -8.07 -11.24
C TRP A 164 1.97 -9.47 -11.12
N ARG A 165 2.66 -10.28 -10.33
CA ARG A 165 2.23 -11.62 -9.96
C ARG A 165 2.56 -11.89 -8.51
N ARG A 166 1.65 -12.58 -7.85
CA ARG A 166 1.79 -13.07 -6.50
C ARG A 166 1.85 -14.59 -6.52
N TRP A 167 2.79 -15.10 -5.76
CA TRP A 167 2.86 -16.49 -5.32
C TRP A 167 2.63 -16.51 -3.81
N ARG A 168 2.61 -17.72 -3.22
CA ARG A 168 2.28 -17.94 -1.80
C ARG A 168 2.92 -16.91 -0.85
N PHE A 169 4.25 -16.79 -0.88
CA PHE A 169 5.03 -15.87 -0.03
C PHE A 169 5.83 -14.82 -0.83
N LEU A 170 5.72 -14.83 -2.16
CA LEU A 170 6.48 -13.95 -3.06
C LEU A 170 5.53 -13.08 -3.87
N TYR A 171 5.95 -11.85 -4.14
CA TYR A 171 5.32 -10.94 -5.08
C TYR A 171 6.41 -10.42 -6.02
N GLY A 172 6.13 -10.42 -7.31
CA GLY A 172 7.01 -9.85 -8.32
C GLY A 172 6.24 -8.84 -9.16
N SER A 173 6.88 -7.73 -9.51
CA SER A 173 6.38 -6.81 -10.53
C SER A 173 7.48 -6.37 -11.48
N ALA A 174 7.06 -6.03 -12.69
CA ALA A 174 7.89 -5.44 -13.72
C ALA A 174 7.13 -4.27 -14.34
N SER A 175 7.82 -3.16 -14.58
CA SER A 175 7.22 -1.99 -15.20
C SER A 175 8.20 -1.27 -16.11
N VAL A 176 7.63 -0.61 -17.11
CA VAL A 176 8.34 0.37 -17.93
C VAL A 176 7.64 1.72 -17.77
N ALA A 177 8.42 2.77 -17.57
CA ALA A 177 7.92 4.14 -17.54
C ALA A 177 8.71 5.00 -18.53
N TYR A 178 7.99 5.79 -19.32
CA TYR A 178 8.55 6.86 -20.11
C TYR A 178 8.27 8.19 -19.41
N GLN A 179 9.27 9.05 -19.31
CA GLN A 179 9.14 10.37 -18.70
C GLN A 179 9.77 11.41 -19.61
N HIS A 180 9.10 12.54 -19.75
CA HIS A 180 9.65 13.72 -20.41
C HIS A 180 9.77 14.82 -19.36
N SER A 181 10.95 15.43 -19.22
CA SER A 181 11.21 16.43 -18.19
C SER A 181 12.04 17.61 -18.70
N THR A 182 11.66 18.81 -18.27
CA THR A 182 12.44 20.04 -18.47
C THR A 182 13.28 20.40 -17.25
N ASP A 183 13.36 19.53 -16.23
CA ASP A 183 14.15 19.75 -14.99
C ASP A 183 15.64 19.45 -15.22
N TRP A 184 16.25 20.22 -16.13
CA TRP A 184 17.66 20.08 -16.49
C TRP A 184 18.59 20.27 -15.29
N LEU A 185 18.24 21.13 -14.34
CA LEU A 185 19.06 21.42 -13.16
C LEU A 185 19.14 20.20 -12.22
N LEU A 186 18.02 19.49 -12.02
CA LEU A 186 18.02 18.24 -11.27
C LEU A 186 18.83 17.14 -11.96
N LEU A 187 18.66 17.01 -13.26
CA LEU A 187 19.31 15.96 -14.05
C LEU A 187 20.82 16.21 -14.20
N TYR A 188 21.23 17.47 -14.37
CA TYR A 188 22.63 17.90 -14.30
C TYR A 188 23.29 17.51 -12.98
N THR A 189 22.63 17.84 -11.87
CA THR A 189 23.17 17.63 -10.52
C THR A 189 23.17 16.16 -10.08
N ALA A 190 22.59 15.27 -10.88
CA ALA A 190 22.73 13.83 -10.69
C ALA A 190 24.17 13.33 -10.98
N GLY A 191 25.02 14.15 -11.61
CA GLY A 191 26.46 13.94 -11.75
C GLY A 191 26.89 13.01 -12.91
N ASP A 192 25.93 12.34 -13.55
CA ASP A 192 26.17 11.42 -14.66
C ASP A 192 25.69 11.98 -16.02
N LEU A 193 25.17 13.20 -16.05
CA LEU A 193 24.60 13.84 -17.25
C LEU A 193 25.32 15.17 -17.54
N ASP A 194 25.92 15.27 -18.73
CA ASP A 194 26.37 16.55 -19.28
C ASP A 194 25.13 17.35 -19.68
N ALA A 195 24.66 18.23 -18.79
CA ALA A 195 23.50 19.06 -19.09
C ALA A 195 23.93 20.35 -19.80
N ARG A 196 23.30 20.62 -20.94
CA ARG A 196 23.19 21.98 -21.47
C ARG A 196 22.11 22.70 -20.67
N ALA A 197 22.33 23.98 -20.37
CA ALA A 197 21.28 24.84 -19.84
C ALA A 197 20.09 24.79 -20.82
N GLU A 198 18.88 24.54 -20.31
CA GLU A 198 17.62 24.50 -21.08
C GLU A 198 17.42 23.29 -22.02
N ALA A 199 17.99 22.11 -21.69
CA ALA A 199 17.68 20.87 -22.40
C ALA A 199 16.44 20.15 -21.85
N ASP A 200 15.68 19.53 -22.75
CA ASP A 200 14.63 18.57 -22.42
C ASP A 200 15.21 17.15 -22.34
N TYR A 201 14.67 16.34 -21.42
CA TYR A 201 15.15 14.98 -21.19
C TYR A 201 14.04 13.97 -21.34
N ASP A 202 14.28 12.99 -22.21
CA ASP A 202 13.49 11.79 -22.30
C ASP A 202 14.15 10.67 -21.47
N LEU A 203 13.38 10.07 -20.58
CA LEU A 203 13.82 9.03 -19.66
C LEU A 203 12.98 7.77 -19.89
N VAL A 204 13.63 6.62 -19.95
CA VAL A 204 12.95 5.32 -19.97
C VAL A 204 13.46 4.48 -18.80
N ASP A 205 12.57 4.19 -17.87
CA ASP A 205 12.85 3.36 -16.70
C ASP A 205 12.31 1.96 -16.91
N LEU A 206 13.19 0.96 -16.79
CA LEU A 206 12.81 -0.42 -16.60
C LEU A 206 12.99 -0.78 -15.13
N GLN A 207 11.92 -1.18 -14.46
CA GLN A 207 11.94 -1.51 -13.04
C GLN A 207 11.44 -2.93 -12.80
N PHE A 208 12.13 -3.64 -11.90
CA PHE A 208 11.69 -4.91 -11.35
C PHE A 208 11.65 -4.80 -9.83
N VAL A 209 10.57 -5.30 -9.23
CA VAL A 209 10.42 -5.37 -7.77
C VAL A 209 10.12 -6.81 -7.39
N LEU A 210 10.85 -7.33 -6.41
CA LEU A 210 10.60 -8.60 -5.77
C LEU A 210 10.35 -8.36 -4.29
N GLN A 211 9.23 -8.85 -3.77
CA GLN A 211 8.91 -8.81 -2.36
C GLN A 211 8.71 -10.23 -1.84
N ALA A 212 9.43 -10.58 -0.79
CA ALA A 212 9.21 -11.79 -0.01
C ALA A 212 8.53 -11.43 1.31
N ARG A 213 7.49 -12.18 1.68
CA ARG A 213 6.75 -11.98 2.93
C ARG A 213 6.63 -13.30 3.67
N GLY A 214 7.17 -13.35 4.88
CA GLY A 214 7.15 -14.53 5.74
C GLY A 214 6.67 -14.14 7.13
N GLY A 215 5.43 -14.48 7.48
CA GLY A 215 4.84 -13.91 8.70
C GLY A 215 4.84 -12.38 8.61
N PRO A 216 4.80 -11.65 9.74
CA PRO A 216 4.64 -10.20 9.77
C PRO A 216 5.86 -9.43 9.23
N HIS A 217 6.87 -10.15 8.75
CA HIS A 217 8.09 -9.61 8.18
C HIS A 217 7.99 -9.57 6.64
N ASP A 218 8.59 -8.53 6.07
CA ASP A 218 8.70 -8.41 4.63
C ASP A 218 10.09 -7.90 4.23
N LEU A 219 10.53 -8.35 3.06
CA LEU A 219 11.76 -7.92 2.40
C LEU A 219 11.39 -7.56 0.97
N THR A 220 11.80 -6.39 0.53
CA THR A 220 11.61 -5.89 -0.82
C THR A 220 12.96 -5.59 -1.44
N LEU A 221 13.16 -6.05 -2.67
CA LEU A 221 14.28 -5.71 -3.51
C LEU A 221 13.74 -5.05 -4.77
N SER A 222 14.27 -3.89 -5.14
CA SER A 222 13.95 -3.20 -6.37
C SER A 222 15.21 -2.94 -7.17
N TRP A 223 15.14 -3.22 -8.46
CA TRP A 223 16.17 -2.88 -9.43
C TRP A 223 15.54 -1.97 -10.48
N THR A 224 16.23 -0.88 -10.80
CA THR A 224 15.81 0.05 -11.84
C THR A 224 16.98 0.30 -12.77
N ARG A 225 16.69 0.29 -14.07
CA ARG A 225 17.62 0.74 -15.10
C ARG A 225 16.97 1.86 -15.88
N ARG A 226 17.54 3.05 -15.77
CA ARG A 226 17.15 4.23 -16.55
C ARG A 226 17.98 4.31 -17.82
N ARG A 227 17.35 4.68 -18.92
CA ARG A 227 17.99 5.24 -20.12
C ARG A 227 17.63 6.71 -20.23
N VAL A 228 18.63 7.55 -20.46
CA VAL A 228 18.46 9.00 -20.65
C VAL A 228 18.81 9.34 -22.09
N PHE A 229 17.93 10.08 -22.76
CA PHE A 229 18.13 10.58 -24.12
C PHE A 229 18.18 12.11 -24.05
N ALA A 230 19.39 12.66 -24.16
CA ALA A 230 19.64 14.10 -24.25
C ALA A 230 20.74 14.39 -25.27
N ASP A 231 21.88 13.68 -25.19
CA ASP A 231 23.02 13.77 -26.13
C ASP A 231 23.68 12.38 -26.34
N GLY A 232 22.83 11.36 -26.52
CA GLY A 232 23.23 9.94 -26.60
C GLY A 232 22.72 9.10 -25.42
N PRO A 233 22.51 7.78 -25.58
CA PRO A 233 21.88 6.96 -24.56
C PRO A 233 22.84 6.68 -23.39
N ILE A 234 22.63 7.35 -22.26
CA ILE A 234 23.29 7.02 -20.99
C ILE A 234 22.40 6.03 -20.22
N SER A 235 23.01 5.04 -19.56
CA SER A 235 22.28 4.05 -18.77
C SER A 235 22.69 4.08 -17.30
N LEU A 236 21.72 4.33 -16.42
CA LEU A 236 21.93 4.44 -14.99
C LEU A 236 21.23 3.28 -14.26
N PRO A 237 21.98 2.40 -13.58
CA PRO A 237 21.40 1.37 -12.74
C PRO A 237 21.22 1.84 -11.29
N ALA A 238 20.17 1.35 -10.66
CA ALA A 238 19.92 1.48 -9.24
C ALA A 238 19.42 0.15 -8.66
N LEU A 239 19.86 -0.13 -7.44
CA LEU A 239 19.40 -1.27 -6.65
C LEU A 239 19.05 -0.75 -5.26
N GLN A 240 17.90 -1.16 -4.74
CA GLN A 240 17.47 -0.83 -3.39
C GLN A 240 16.87 -2.06 -2.73
N GLY A 241 17.25 -2.28 -1.48
CA GLY A 241 16.66 -3.26 -0.58
C GLY A 241 16.00 -2.58 0.60
N SER A 242 14.83 -3.03 0.99
CA SER A 242 14.17 -2.59 2.21
C SER A 242 13.50 -3.76 2.91
N GLY A 243 13.36 -3.68 4.23
CA GLY A 243 12.68 -4.71 4.99
C GLY A 243 11.99 -4.16 6.22
N THR A 244 10.93 -4.86 6.63
CA THR A 244 10.23 -4.63 7.88
C THR A 244 10.39 -5.88 8.74
N PHE A 245 10.90 -5.71 9.95
CA PHE A 245 10.95 -6.74 10.97
C PHE A 245 9.99 -6.39 12.10
N GLN A 246 8.84 -7.06 12.15
CA GLN A 246 7.85 -6.85 13.20
C GLN A 246 8.35 -7.41 14.54
N LEU A 247 8.41 -6.57 15.57
CA LEU A 247 8.80 -6.95 16.93
C LEU A 247 7.60 -7.36 17.78
N THR A 248 6.49 -6.61 17.65
CA THR A 248 5.22 -6.83 18.35
C THR A 248 4.07 -6.49 17.41
N ASP A 249 2.81 -6.68 17.77
CA ASP A 249 1.66 -6.28 16.92
C ASP A 249 1.65 -4.80 16.51
N ARG A 250 2.35 -3.92 17.25
CA ARG A 250 2.35 -2.48 17.00
C ARG A 250 3.70 -1.91 16.65
N VAL A 251 4.80 -2.61 16.96
CA VAL A 251 6.16 -2.10 16.79
C VAL A 251 6.90 -2.92 15.76
N ALA A 252 7.55 -2.25 14.81
CA ALA A 252 8.43 -2.87 13.82
C ALA A 252 9.71 -2.07 13.64
N LEU A 253 10.78 -2.77 13.27
CA LEU A 253 12.01 -2.17 12.76
C LEU A 253 11.95 -2.12 11.24
N LEU A 254 12.47 -1.05 10.66
CA LEU A 254 12.58 -0.89 9.22
C LEU A 254 14.03 -0.59 8.88
N ALA A 255 14.49 -1.16 7.78
CA ALA A 255 15.77 -0.84 7.19
C ALA A 255 15.61 -0.65 5.69
N THR A 256 16.29 0.35 5.14
CA THR A 256 16.40 0.54 3.69
C THR A 256 17.84 0.85 3.35
N VAL A 257 18.38 0.23 2.31
CA VAL A 257 19.70 0.54 1.76
C VAL A 257 19.64 0.50 0.24
N GLY A 258 20.32 1.43 -0.42
CA GLY A 258 20.51 1.37 -1.86
C GLY A 258 20.62 2.71 -2.52
N ARG A 259 20.46 2.69 -3.84
CA ARG A 259 20.53 3.86 -4.69
C ARG A 259 19.15 4.28 -5.16
N GLN A 260 18.87 5.57 -5.04
CA GLN A 260 17.74 6.24 -5.66
C GLN A 260 18.29 7.08 -6.83
N LEU A 261 17.72 6.90 -8.03
CA LEU A 261 18.01 7.78 -9.16
C LEU A 261 17.27 9.11 -8.98
N ALA A 262 17.74 10.17 -9.62
CA ALA A 262 17.01 11.43 -9.65
C ALA A 262 15.57 11.20 -10.15
N ASP A 263 14.56 11.83 -9.55
CA ASP A 263 13.16 11.70 -9.93
C ASP A 263 12.60 13.09 -10.22
N PRO A 264 12.54 13.50 -11.50
CA PRO A 264 12.02 14.81 -11.89
C PRO A 264 10.54 15.00 -11.58
N MET A 265 9.77 13.91 -11.52
CA MET A 265 8.35 13.97 -11.15
C MET A 265 8.17 14.41 -9.70
N ARG A 266 9.11 14.04 -8.82
CA ARG A 266 9.11 14.39 -7.38
C ARG A 266 10.08 15.52 -7.01
N GLY A 267 10.89 15.98 -7.97
CA GLY A 267 11.99 16.93 -7.72
C GLY A 267 13.10 16.37 -6.82
N LEU A 268 13.25 15.05 -6.75
CA LEU A 268 14.19 14.37 -5.86
C LEU A 268 15.54 14.12 -6.56
N PRO A 269 16.68 14.44 -5.94
CA PRO A 269 17.99 14.19 -6.52
C PRO A 269 18.38 12.71 -6.42
N GLN A 270 19.40 12.35 -7.18
CA GLN A 270 20.08 11.07 -7.03
C GLN A 270 20.74 10.99 -5.64
N ALA A 271 20.60 9.85 -4.97
CA ALA A 271 21.20 9.62 -3.67
C ALA A 271 21.50 8.14 -3.44
N ASP A 272 22.61 7.85 -2.79
CA ASP A 272 22.82 6.57 -2.11
C ASP A 272 22.38 6.75 -0.65
N LEU A 273 21.55 5.85 -0.13
CA LEU A 273 20.94 5.98 1.18
C LEU A 273 21.03 4.69 1.98
N ALA A 274 21.25 4.85 3.28
CA ALA A 274 21.09 3.81 4.28
C ALA A 274 20.24 4.37 5.43
N MET A 275 19.19 3.66 5.81
CA MET A 275 18.18 4.12 6.76
C MET A 275 17.81 3.00 7.72
N ALA A 276 17.64 3.35 8.99
CA ALA A 276 17.02 2.50 9.99
C ALA A 276 15.95 3.29 10.76
N ALA A 277 14.78 2.69 10.97
CA ALA A 277 13.66 3.34 11.64
C ALA A 277 12.87 2.38 12.53
N VAL A 278 12.12 2.95 13.47
CA VAL A 278 11.11 2.25 14.26
C VAL A 278 9.74 2.74 13.81
N ARG A 279 8.82 1.80 13.55
CA ARG A 279 7.42 2.06 13.24
C ARG A 279 6.54 1.71 14.42
N VAL A 280 5.60 2.60 14.72
CA VAL A 280 4.48 2.37 15.62
C VAL A 280 3.18 2.39 14.82
N SER A 281 2.41 1.31 14.90
CA SER A 281 1.09 1.19 14.27
C SER A 281 -0.03 1.44 15.29
N LEU A 282 -0.90 2.39 14.96
CA LEU A 282 -2.08 2.80 15.70
C LEU A 282 -3.33 2.47 14.87
N GLY A 283 -4.39 2.05 15.55
CA GLY A 283 -5.57 1.44 14.93
C GLY A 283 -5.59 -0.08 15.18
N PRO A 284 -6.64 -0.77 14.72
CA PRO A 284 -6.75 -2.20 14.91
C PRO A 284 -5.67 -2.92 14.11
N GLN A 285 -5.27 -4.05 14.66
CA GLN A 285 -4.01 -4.73 14.40
C GLN A 285 -3.64 -4.72 12.90
N PRO A 286 -2.42 -4.26 12.52
CA PRO A 286 -1.90 -4.59 11.20
C PRO A 286 -1.93 -6.11 11.12
N LEU A 287 -2.66 -6.63 10.13
CA LEU A 287 -2.91 -8.04 9.88
C LEU A 287 -1.76 -8.88 10.47
N PRO A 288 -2.00 -9.76 11.48
CA PRO A 288 -1.11 -10.89 11.63
C PRO A 288 -1.02 -11.50 10.25
N VAL A 289 0.19 -11.54 9.71
CA VAL A 289 0.40 -12.18 8.44
C VAL A 289 -0.14 -13.57 8.56
N MET A 290 -1.00 -13.89 7.59
CA MET A 290 -1.66 -15.16 7.40
C MET A 290 -1.52 -16.02 8.65
N PRO A 291 -2.48 -15.97 9.60
CA PRO A 291 -2.80 -17.21 10.26
C PRO A 291 -2.91 -18.21 9.11
N ARG A 292 -2.08 -19.27 9.19
CA ARG A 292 -2.21 -20.51 8.41
C ARG A 292 -3.63 -20.56 7.87
N ALA A 293 -3.76 -20.57 6.55
CA ALA A 293 -5.02 -20.64 5.81
C ALA A 293 -6.20 -20.80 6.78
N VAL A 294 -6.91 -19.71 7.10
CA VAL A 294 -8.17 -19.84 7.85
C VAL A 294 -9.02 -20.75 6.97
N ILE A 295 -9.01 -22.03 7.32
CA ILE A 295 -9.72 -23.08 6.63
C ILE A 295 -11.07 -23.04 7.33
N ALA A 296 -11.94 -22.22 6.76
CA ALA A 296 -13.33 -22.20 7.13
C ALA A 296 -14.07 -23.15 6.20
N GLU A 297 -14.81 -24.10 6.74
CA GLU A 297 -15.72 -24.98 6.02
C GLU A 297 -17.13 -24.80 6.55
N ALA A 298 -18.08 -24.74 5.62
CA ALA A 298 -19.50 -24.66 5.91
C ALA A 298 -20.16 -25.97 5.50
N LEU A 299 -20.65 -26.74 6.47
CA LEU A 299 -21.40 -27.97 6.23
C LEU A 299 -22.86 -27.76 6.62
N VAL A 300 -23.78 -28.23 5.78
CA VAL A 300 -25.20 -28.24 6.10
C VAL A 300 -25.59 -29.69 6.40
N HIS A 301 -26.14 -29.89 7.60
CA HIS A 301 -26.68 -31.18 8.01
C HIS A 301 -28.17 -31.01 8.30
N THR A 302 -28.95 -32.05 8.04
CA THR A 302 -30.36 -32.09 8.39
C THR A 302 -30.49 -32.79 9.73
N GLU A 303 -31.00 -32.08 10.74
CA GLU A 303 -31.39 -32.69 11.99
C GLU A 303 -32.86 -33.10 11.90
N VAL A 304 -33.12 -34.39 12.11
CA VAL A 304 -34.46 -34.94 12.29
C VAL A 304 -34.62 -35.24 13.77
N GLY A 305 -35.29 -34.33 14.48
CA GLY A 305 -35.65 -34.52 15.87
C GLY A 305 -36.94 -35.33 16.00
N THR A 306 -37.08 -36.08 17.10
CA THR A 306 -38.36 -36.56 17.61
C THR A 306 -38.77 -35.70 18.78
N ASP A 307 -40.02 -35.25 18.81
CA ASP A 307 -40.53 -34.57 20.00
C ASP A 307 -40.70 -35.55 21.18
N SER A 308 -41.05 -35.03 22.35
CA SER A 308 -41.30 -35.84 23.56
C SER A 308 -42.49 -36.81 23.44
N SER A 309 -43.24 -36.78 22.33
CA SER A 309 -44.32 -37.70 22.00
C SER A 309 -43.92 -38.77 20.97
N GLY A 310 -42.68 -38.76 20.51
CA GLY A 310 -42.18 -39.67 19.48
C GLY A 310 -42.61 -39.30 18.07
N ALA A 311 -43.26 -38.15 17.87
CA ALA A 311 -43.63 -37.66 16.55
C ALA A 311 -42.39 -37.07 15.86
N THR A 312 -42.22 -37.40 14.58
CA THR A 312 -41.14 -36.87 13.75
C THR A 312 -41.33 -35.37 13.57
N MET A 313 -40.42 -34.57 14.13
CA MET A 313 -40.42 -33.12 13.90
C MET A 313 -40.07 -32.84 12.44
N THR A 314 -40.55 -31.71 11.92
CA THR A 314 -40.15 -31.22 10.61
C THR A 314 -38.62 -31.08 10.56
N PRO A 315 -37.96 -31.65 9.53
CA PRO A 315 -36.50 -31.62 9.44
C PRO A 315 -36.00 -30.16 9.42
N ARG A 316 -35.04 -29.84 10.28
CA ARG A 316 -34.40 -28.50 10.30
C ARG A 316 -33.00 -28.61 9.75
N ALA A 317 -32.65 -27.73 8.81
CA ALA A 317 -31.27 -27.61 8.35
C ALA A 317 -30.46 -26.83 9.40
N ILE A 318 -29.32 -27.39 9.78
CA ILE A 318 -28.33 -26.76 10.65
C ILE A 318 -27.08 -26.51 9.82
N LEU A 319 -26.65 -25.26 9.78
CA LEU A 319 -25.37 -24.86 9.24
C LEU A 319 -24.31 -25.02 10.33
N GLU A 320 -23.39 -25.95 10.15
CA GLU A 320 -22.17 -26.08 10.94
C GLU A 320 -21.01 -25.39 10.22
N ILE A 321 -20.38 -24.42 10.88
CA ILE A 321 -19.19 -23.74 10.38
C ILE A 321 -17.99 -24.18 11.21
N ARG A 322 -17.02 -24.80 10.56
CA ARG A 322 -15.74 -25.22 11.16
C ARG A 322 -14.62 -24.31 10.71
N VAL A 323 -13.79 -23.84 11.63
CA VAL A 323 -12.69 -22.92 11.32
C VAL A 323 -11.40 -23.37 12.00
N GLU A 324 -10.40 -23.75 11.21
CA GLU A 324 -9.05 -23.99 11.72
C GLU A 324 -8.34 -22.66 11.95
N ALA A 325 -8.08 -22.33 13.22
CA ALA A 325 -7.36 -21.15 13.66
C ALA A 325 -6.69 -21.44 15.02
N SER A 326 -5.88 -20.49 15.53
CA SER A 326 -5.31 -20.59 16.88
C SER A 326 -6.44 -20.70 17.93
N ASP A 327 -6.21 -21.48 18.98
CA ASP A 327 -7.09 -21.65 20.15
C ASP A 327 -7.29 -20.35 20.96
N THR A 328 -6.36 -19.41 20.86
CA THR A 328 -6.44 -18.07 21.46
C THR A 328 -7.12 -17.02 20.57
N ALA A 329 -7.54 -17.37 19.36
CA ALA A 329 -8.12 -16.41 18.42
C ALA A 329 -9.63 -16.22 18.63
N ALA A 330 -10.13 -15.00 18.62
CA ALA A 330 -11.58 -14.78 18.58
C ALA A 330 -12.13 -15.08 17.18
N VAL A 331 -12.97 -16.09 16.99
CA VAL A 331 -13.54 -16.41 15.67
C VAL A 331 -15.03 -16.10 15.63
N THR A 332 -15.46 -15.40 14.58
CA THR A 332 -16.86 -15.02 14.36
C THR A 332 -17.33 -15.38 12.95
N VAL A 333 -18.60 -15.76 12.82
CA VAL A 333 -19.29 -15.96 11.53
C VAL A 333 -20.45 -14.97 11.43
N ALA A 334 -20.76 -14.50 10.22
CA ALA A 334 -21.95 -13.71 9.96
C ALA A 334 -22.50 -14.07 8.57
N GLY A 335 -23.82 -13.99 8.40
CA GLY A 335 -24.45 -14.25 7.11
C GLY A 335 -25.92 -13.85 7.10
N SER A 336 -26.61 -14.21 6.02
CA SER A 336 -28.06 -13.91 5.90
C SER A 336 -28.88 -14.56 7.03
N PHE A 337 -28.47 -15.72 7.54
CA PHE A 337 -29.11 -16.41 8.66
C PHE A 337 -28.97 -15.66 10.00
N SER A 338 -28.02 -14.74 10.12
CA SER A 338 -27.81 -13.91 11.31
C SER A 338 -28.11 -12.43 11.05
N GLN A 339 -28.70 -12.09 9.90
CA GLN A 339 -28.82 -10.70 9.42
C GLN A 339 -27.48 -9.93 9.46
N TRP A 340 -26.39 -10.66 9.22
CA TRP A 340 -25.02 -10.16 9.35
C TRP A 340 -24.57 -9.73 10.75
N GLU A 341 -25.32 -10.08 11.80
CA GLU A 341 -24.85 -9.98 13.17
C GLU A 341 -23.76 -11.04 13.43
N PRO A 342 -22.59 -10.66 13.97
CA PRO A 342 -21.49 -11.60 14.24
C PRO A 342 -21.84 -12.60 15.35
N ILE A 343 -21.80 -13.89 15.02
CA ILE A 343 -21.96 -14.99 15.96
C ILE A 343 -20.57 -15.52 16.35
N PRO A 344 -20.22 -15.58 17.64
CA PRO A 344 -18.96 -16.16 18.09
C PRO A 344 -18.96 -17.69 17.95
N LEU A 345 -17.84 -18.25 17.48
CA LEU A 345 -17.62 -19.70 17.43
C LEU A 345 -17.11 -20.19 18.80
N ARG A 346 -17.35 -21.47 19.11
CA ARG A 346 -16.83 -22.15 20.29
C ARG A 346 -15.66 -23.05 19.91
N TRP A 347 -14.66 -23.13 20.76
CA TRP A 347 -13.53 -24.06 20.57
C TRP A 347 -13.95 -25.45 21.01
N GLU A 348 -14.02 -26.40 20.08
CA GLU A 348 -14.45 -27.78 20.29
C GLU A 348 -13.50 -28.71 19.52
N GLU A 349 -12.94 -29.74 20.16
CA GLU A 349 -12.14 -30.79 19.50
C GLU A 349 -10.97 -30.29 18.60
N GLY A 350 -10.35 -29.16 18.96
CA GLY A 350 -9.23 -28.59 18.22
C GLY A 350 -9.61 -27.71 17.03
N VAL A 351 -10.90 -27.36 16.90
CA VAL A 351 -11.42 -26.49 15.84
C VAL A 351 -12.46 -25.51 16.39
N TRP A 352 -12.61 -24.35 15.75
CA TRP A 352 -13.70 -23.42 16.08
C TRP A 352 -14.98 -23.86 15.38
N ILE A 353 -16.08 -24.00 16.12
CA ILE A 353 -17.38 -24.44 15.61
C ILE A 353 -18.49 -23.43 15.93
N ALA A 354 -19.33 -23.13 14.95
CA ALA A 354 -20.65 -22.52 15.16
C ALA A 354 -21.71 -23.38 14.50
N ARG A 355 -22.86 -23.52 15.18
CA ARG A 355 -24.05 -24.18 14.65
C ARG A 355 -25.17 -23.16 14.65
N ALA A 356 -25.75 -22.90 13.48
CA ALA A 356 -26.84 -21.96 13.33
C ALA A 356 -27.97 -22.61 12.53
N PRO A 357 -29.23 -22.41 12.94
CA PRO A 357 -30.35 -22.83 12.12
C PRO A 357 -30.34 -22.04 10.81
N ILE A 358 -30.62 -22.74 9.70
CA ILE A 358 -30.66 -22.13 8.38
C ILE A 358 -31.93 -22.55 7.64
N GLU A 359 -32.56 -21.60 6.99
CA GLU A 359 -33.75 -21.85 6.17
C GLU A 359 -33.36 -22.38 4.79
N ARG A 360 -34.36 -22.86 4.03
CA ARG A 360 -34.16 -23.18 2.62
C ARG A 360 -33.93 -21.91 1.82
N GLY A 361 -33.04 -21.97 0.83
CA GLY A 361 -32.77 -20.85 -0.07
C GLY A 361 -31.30 -20.54 -0.25
N THR A 362 -31.03 -19.36 -0.80
CA THR A 362 -29.67 -18.89 -1.07
C THR A 362 -29.17 -18.01 0.07
N HIS A 363 -28.09 -18.42 0.70
CA HIS A 363 -27.46 -17.73 1.81
C HIS A 363 -26.08 -17.24 1.44
N ARG A 364 -25.71 -16.09 2.00
CA ARG A 364 -24.34 -15.57 1.96
C ARG A 364 -23.77 -15.58 3.36
N LEU A 365 -22.52 -15.97 3.50
CA LEU A 365 -21.83 -15.90 4.78
C LEU A 365 -20.35 -15.58 4.66
N GLY A 366 -19.78 -15.05 5.74
CA GLY A 366 -18.37 -14.82 5.90
C GLY A 366 -17.90 -15.25 7.29
N VAL A 367 -16.62 -15.58 7.37
CA VAL A 367 -15.90 -15.88 8.61
C VAL A 367 -14.83 -14.83 8.84
N ARG A 368 -14.64 -14.45 10.09
CA ARG A 368 -13.62 -13.50 10.54
C ARG A 368 -12.89 -14.07 11.75
N VAL A 369 -11.56 -13.95 11.74
CA VAL A 369 -10.68 -14.32 12.86
C VAL A 369 -10.05 -13.04 13.41
N GLY A 370 -10.17 -12.82 14.72
CA GLY A 370 -9.87 -11.57 15.41
C GLY A 370 -10.61 -10.39 14.79
N ASN A 371 -9.88 -9.30 14.56
CA ASN A 371 -10.35 -8.14 13.82
C ASN A 371 -9.94 -8.20 12.34
N GLY A 372 -9.76 -9.40 11.79
CA GLY A 372 -9.38 -9.62 10.39
C GLY A 372 -10.50 -9.31 9.38
N PRO A 373 -10.23 -9.40 8.06
CA PRO A 373 -11.26 -9.25 7.04
C PRO A 373 -12.22 -10.44 7.05
N TRP A 374 -13.47 -10.19 6.65
CA TRP A 374 -14.41 -11.26 6.31
C TRP A 374 -13.90 -12.08 5.14
N ARG A 375 -14.00 -13.40 5.24
CA ARG A 375 -13.59 -14.35 4.21
C ARG A 375 -14.70 -15.35 3.96
N ALA A 376 -14.89 -15.72 2.70
CA ALA A 376 -15.72 -16.86 2.33
C ALA A 376 -15.11 -18.16 2.88
N PRO A 377 -15.92 -19.10 3.41
CA PRO A 377 -15.49 -20.48 3.60
C PRO A 377 -14.92 -21.09 2.31
N ARG A 378 -13.89 -21.92 2.42
CA ARG A 378 -13.13 -22.43 1.27
C ARG A 378 -13.95 -23.34 0.36
N ASN A 379 -14.93 -24.03 0.94
CA ASN A 379 -15.77 -25.00 0.25
C ASN A 379 -17.02 -24.37 -0.41
N LEU A 380 -17.16 -23.04 -0.35
CA LEU A 380 -18.27 -22.31 -0.95
C LEU A 380 -17.82 -21.47 -2.14
N ALA A 381 -18.73 -21.26 -3.09
CA ALA A 381 -18.52 -20.35 -4.20
C ALA A 381 -18.37 -18.91 -3.67
N ARG A 382 -17.32 -18.20 -4.10
CA ARG A 382 -17.05 -16.84 -3.62
C ARG A 382 -17.85 -15.82 -4.40
N VAL A 383 -18.56 -14.96 -3.68
CA VAL A 383 -19.29 -13.82 -4.21
C VAL A 383 -18.74 -12.57 -3.53
N ARG A 384 -18.19 -11.66 -4.35
CA ARG A 384 -17.77 -10.34 -3.86
C ARG A 384 -19.01 -9.56 -3.48
N ASP A 385 -19.03 -9.04 -2.26
CA ASP A 385 -19.98 -7.99 -1.92
C ASP A 385 -19.53 -6.69 -2.61
N GLY A 386 -20.46 -5.82 -2.97
CA GLY A 386 -20.15 -4.58 -3.70
C GLY A 386 -19.32 -3.55 -2.92
N PHE A 387 -18.74 -3.94 -1.78
CA PHE A 387 -18.04 -3.09 -0.81
C PHE A 387 -16.64 -3.61 -0.46
N GLY A 388 -16.13 -4.60 -1.22
CA GLY A 388 -14.74 -5.08 -1.12
C GLY A 388 -14.52 -6.25 -0.17
N GLY A 389 -15.59 -6.84 0.37
CA GLY A 389 -15.57 -8.11 1.11
C GLY A 389 -15.83 -9.33 0.22
N GLU A 390 -15.36 -10.51 0.65
CA GLU A 390 -15.70 -11.80 0.04
C GLU A 390 -16.66 -12.59 0.94
N SER A 391 -17.79 -13.03 0.37
CA SER A 391 -18.75 -13.92 1.02
C SER A 391 -18.82 -15.26 0.29
N GLY A 392 -19.08 -16.34 1.01
CA GLY A 392 -19.41 -17.64 0.44
C GLY A 392 -20.90 -17.73 0.14
N LEU A 393 -21.25 -18.27 -1.03
CA LEU A 393 -22.62 -18.59 -1.42
C LEU A 393 -22.94 -20.03 -1.03
N LEU A 394 -24.01 -20.20 -0.26
CA LEU A 394 -24.54 -21.47 0.18
C LEU A 394 -25.98 -21.61 -0.34
N VAL A 395 -26.32 -22.76 -0.92
CA VAL A 395 -27.68 -23.08 -1.34
C VAL A 395 -28.19 -24.24 -0.49
N VAL A 396 -29.27 -23.99 0.25
CA VAL A 396 -29.93 -24.99 1.10
C VAL A 396 -31.19 -25.47 0.36
N PRO A 397 -31.30 -26.78 0.04
CA PRO A 397 -32.39 -27.33 -0.78
C PRO A 397 -33.72 -27.48 -0.04
#